data_AF-A0A0R7J2E6-F1
#
_entry.id   AF-A0A0R7J2E6-F1
#
_cell.length_a   1.000
_cell.length_b   1.000
_cell.length_c   1.000
_cell.angle_alpha   90.00
_cell.angle_beta   90.00
_cell.angle_gamma   90.00
#
_symmetry.space_group_name_H-M   'P 1'
#
loop_
_entity.id
_entity.type
_entity.pdbx_description
1 polymer ?
#
loop_
_entity_poly.entity_id
_entity_poly.type
_entity_poly.pdbx_seq_one_letter_code
_entity_poly.pdbx_strand_id
1 'polypeptide(L)'
;PQLQEIRIEKANSLEHIDQNAFWNLPMLKYLFIYNTGIHIIPAVSRIQSLEIVFLDIQDNINIKKIKRNAFSGLSNESVRLWLV
;
A
#
# COMPACT_ATOMS: atom_id res chain seq x y z
N PRO A 1 12.37 3.07 11.18
CA PRO A 1 11.48 4.20 11.57
C PRO A 1 10.33 3.65 12.42
N GLN A 2 9.82 4.40 13.41
CA GLN A 2 8.70 3.98 14.27
C GLN A 2 7.32 4.26 13.64
N LEU A 3 7.27 4.45 12.32
CA LEU A 3 6.05 4.78 11.60
C LEU A 3 5.15 3.53 11.53
N GLN A 4 3.95 3.63 12.10
CA GLN A 4 3.00 2.52 12.19
C GLN A 4 1.84 2.64 11.21
N GLU A 5 1.53 3.86 10.75
CA GLU A 5 0.38 4.12 9.90
C GLU A 5 0.75 5.13 8.81
N ILE A 6 0.29 4.84 7.59
CA ILE A 6 0.32 5.74 6.45
C ILE A 6 -1.09 5.83 5.87
N ARG A 7 -1.58 7.07 5.68
CA ARG A 7 -2.84 7.39 5.02
C ARG A 7 -2.58 8.28 3.81
N ILE A 8 -3.08 7.87 2.64
CA ILE A 8 -3.09 8.64 1.41
C ILE A 8 -4.54 8.70 0.94
N GLU A 9 -5.18 9.86 1.09
CA GLU A 9 -6.63 9.97 0.92
C GLU A 9 -7.02 11.21 0.14
N LYS A 10 -8.11 11.11 -0.64
CA LYS A 10 -8.75 12.25 -1.33
C LYS A 10 -7.78 13.02 -2.23
N ALA A 11 -6.85 12.30 -2.85
CA ALA A 11 -5.81 12.82 -3.72
C ALA A 11 -6.12 12.42 -5.16
N ASN A 12 -7.19 13.00 -5.73
CA ASN A 12 -7.71 12.58 -7.04
C ASN A 12 -6.71 12.77 -8.19
N SER A 13 -5.79 13.75 -8.07
CA SER A 13 -4.72 13.99 -9.03
C SER A 13 -3.45 13.17 -8.76
N LEU A 14 -3.43 12.35 -7.70
CA LEU A 14 -2.33 11.43 -7.44
C LEU A 14 -2.50 10.20 -8.35
N GLU A 15 -1.83 10.22 -9.49
CA GLU A 15 -1.89 9.13 -10.47
C GLU A 15 -0.77 8.09 -10.31
N HIS A 16 0.33 8.50 -9.66
CA HIS A 16 1.52 7.66 -9.48
C HIS A 16 2.11 7.81 -8.08
N ILE A 17 2.47 6.68 -7.48
CA ILE A 17 3.29 6.59 -6.27
C ILE A 17 4.61 5.95 -6.68
N ASP A 18 5.72 6.63 -6.38
CA ASP A 18 7.05 6.15 -6.74
C ASP A 18 7.31 4.75 -6.16
N GLN A 19 8.03 3.92 -6.91
CA GLN A 19 8.35 2.54 -6.52
C GLN A 19 9.17 2.42 -5.22
N ASN A 20 9.80 3.52 -4.78
CA ASN A 20 10.60 3.62 -3.57
C ASN A 20 9.93 4.46 -2.47
N ALA A 21 8.68 4.89 -2.68
CA ALA A 21 7.96 5.72 -1.72
C ALA A 21 7.83 5.06 -0.34
N PHE A 22 7.80 3.72 -0.31
CA PHE A 22 7.75 2.95 0.92
C PHE A 22 9.01 2.11 1.07
N TRP A 23 9.95 2.58 1.89
CA TRP A 23 11.23 1.93 2.12
C TRP A 23 11.44 1.66 3.60
N ASN A 24 11.72 0.39 3.94
CA ASN A 24 12.14 -0.08 5.25
C ASN A 24 11.28 0.47 6.41
N LEU A 25 10.03 0.01 6.46
CA LEU A 25 9.05 0.39 7.47
C LEU A 25 8.74 -0.80 8.38
N PRO A 26 9.70 -1.22 9.25
CA PRO A 26 9.61 -2.47 10.01
C PRO A 26 8.45 -2.49 11.03
N MET A 27 7.92 -1.32 11.40
CA MET A 27 6.83 -1.19 12.37
C MET A 27 5.48 -0.85 11.72
N LEU A 28 5.39 -0.84 10.39
CA LEU A 28 4.16 -0.46 9.69
C LEU A 28 3.07 -1.50 9.97
N LYS A 29 1.90 -1.03 10.39
CA LYS A 29 0.72 -1.85 10.66
C LYS A 29 -0.42 -1.52 9.71
N TYR A 30 -0.53 -0.26 9.28
CA TYR A 30 -1.64 0.23 8.50
C TYR A 30 -1.17 1.01 7.28
N LEU A 31 -1.62 0.59 6.10
CA LEU A 31 -1.45 1.33 4.85
C LEU A 31 -2.81 1.52 4.20
N PHE A 32 -3.24 2.77 4.17
CA PHE A 32 -4.55 3.19 3.70
C PHE A 32 -4.41 4.07 2.47
N ILE A 33 -5.04 3.68 1.36
CA ILE A 33 -5.03 4.43 0.11
C ILE A 33 -6.46 4.54 -0.42
N TYR A 34 -7.07 5.72 -0.27
CA TYR A 34 -8.47 5.93 -0.56
C TYR A 34 -8.72 7.10 -1.51
N ASN A 35 -9.64 6.92 -2.46
CA ASN A 35 -10.10 7.99 -3.33
C ASN A 35 -8.93 8.75 -3.98
N THR A 36 -8.09 8.02 -4.72
CA THR A 36 -6.96 8.58 -5.47
C THR A 36 -7.07 8.26 -6.95
N GLY A 37 -6.27 8.94 -7.77
CA GLY A 37 -6.21 8.73 -9.21
C GLY A 37 -5.39 7.52 -9.65
N ILE A 38 -4.78 6.76 -8.72
CA ILE A 38 -3.78 5.75 -9.08
C ILE A 38 -4.34 4.64 -9.99
N HIS A 39 -3.54 4.25 -10.97
CA HIS A 39 -3.91 3.22 -11.94
C HIS A 39 -3.41 1.82 -11.55
N ILE A 40 -2.44 1.76 -10.63
CA ILE A 40 -1.72 0.54 -10.25
C ILE A 40 -1.51 0.56 -8.74
N ILE A 41 -1.63 -0.61 -8.10
CA ILE A 41 -1.23 -0.80 -6.71
C ILE A 41 0.25 -0.42 -6.55
N PRO A 42 0.60 0.40 -5.55
CA PRO A 42 1.98 0.83 -5.35
C PRO A 42 2.92 -0.32 -5.02
N ALA A 43 4.21 -0.14 -5.28
CA ALA A 43 5.21 -1.13 -4.95
C ALA A 43 5.39 -1.22 -3.42
N VAL A 44 5.01 -2.36 -2.84
CA VAL A 44 5.12 -2.61 -1.39
C VAL A 44 6.26 -3.55 -1.00
N SER A 45 7.00 -4.08 -1.98
CA SER A 45 8.07 -5.06 -1.75
C SER A 45 9.23 -4.59 -0.88
N ARG A 46 9.39 -3.28 -0.74
CA ARG A 46 10.44 -2.63 0.05
C ARG A 46 9.98 -2.21 1.44
N ILE A 47 8.73 -2.52 1.82
CA ILE A 47 8.20 -2.23 3.16
C ILE A 47 8.82 -3.16 4.20
N GLN A 48 8.75 -4.48 3.97
CA GLN A 48 9.30 -5.54 4.82
C GLN A 48 8.95 -5.37 6.31
N SER A 49 7.67 -5.10 6.60
CA SER A 49 7.20 -4.93 7.98
C SER A 49 7.41 -6.21 8.79
N LEU A 50 7.70 -6.05 10.08
CA LEU A 50 7.76 -7.14 11.04
C LEU A 50 6.42 -7.36 11.77
N GLU A 51 5.41 -6.56 11.46
CA GLU A 51 4.08 -6.59 12.07
C GLU A 51 3.04 -7.22 11.13
N ILE A 52 1.87 -7.57 11.67
CA ILE A 52 0.68 -7.82 10.85
C ILE A 52 0.31 -6.52 10.12
N VAL A 53 0.29 -6.54 8.79
CA VAL A 53 -0.07 -5.36 8.00
C VAL A 53 -1.49 -5.46 7.48
N PHE A 54 -2.27 -4.41 7.72
CA PHE A 54 -3.56 -4.15 7.09
C PHE A 54 -3.34 -3.21 5.91
N LEU A 55 -3.54 -3.73 4.71
CA LEU A 55 -3.55 -2.95 3.48
C LEU A 55 -4.99 -2.80 3.01
N ASP A 56 -5.44 -1.56 2.95
CA ASP A 56 -6.78 -1.23 2.53
C ASP A 56 -6.72 -0.16 1.43
N ILE A 57 -7.14 -0.58 0.23
CA ILE A 57 -7.14 0.22 -0.99
C ILE A 57 -8.58 0.24 -1.51
N GLN A 58 -9.28 1.35 -1.29
CA GLN A 58 -10.69 1.52 -1.68
C GLN A 58 -10.90 2.79 -2.51
N ASP A 59 -11.97 2.82 -3.30
CA ASP A 59 -12.38 3.97 -4.10
C ASP A 59 -11.32 4.44 -5.11
N ASN A 60 -10.44 3.54 -5.55
CA ASN A 60 -9.44 3.82 -6.59
C ASN A 60 -9.94 3.29 -7.94
N ILE A 61 -10.91 4.02 -8.52
CA ILE A 61 -11.69 3.60 -9.70
C ILE A 61 -10.83 3.25 -10.94
N ASN A 62 -9.59 3.74 -10.96
CA ASN A 62 -8.66 3.60 -12.06
C ASN A 62 -7.82 2.31 -12.00
N ILE A 63 -7.81 1.60 -10.86
CA ILE A 63 -7.13 0.30 -10.74
C ILE A 63 -7.99 -0.76 -11.46
N LYS A 64 -7.45 -1.32 -12.55
CA LYS A 64 -8.17 -2.34 -13.35
C LYS A 64 -7.60 -3.75 -13.23
N LYS A 65 -6.35 -3.87 -12.76
CA LYS A 65 -5.63 -5.14 -12.69
C LYS A 65 -4.68 -5.15 -11.51
N ILE A 66 -4.60 -6.30 -10.84
CA ILE A 66 -3.61 -6.58 -9.80
C ILE A 66 -2.54 -7.48 -10.43
N LYS A 67 -1.28 -7.05 -10.40
CA LYS A 67 -0.17 -7.84 -10.93
C LYS A 67 0.10 -9.05 -10.02
N ARG A 68 0.63 -10.13 -10.61
CA ARG A 68 1.15 -11.25 -9.84
C ARG A 68 2.18 -10.74 -8.82
N ASN A 69 2.12 -11.23 -7.60
CA ASN A 69 3.02 -10.86 -6.50
C ASN A 69 2.98 -9.37 -6.12
N ALA A 70 1.91 -8.62 -6.44
CA ALA A 70 1.79 -7.19 -6.11
C ALA A 70 1.98 -6.86 -4.62
N PHE A 71 1.70 -7.82 -3.72
CA PHE A 71 1.80 -7.65 -2.27
C PHE A 71 3.02 -8.36 -1.65
N SER A 72 3.88 -8.96 -2.47
CA SER A 72 5.08 -9.65 -1.98
C SER A 72 6.01 -8.67 -1.28
N GLY A 73 6.56 -9.06 -0.12
CA GLY A 73 7.49 -8.24 0.66
C GLY A 73 6.84 -7.14 1.51
N LEU A 74 5.51 -7.08 1.59
CA LEU A 74 4.79 -6.11 2.43
C LEU A 74 5.01 -6.38 3.94
N SER A 75 4.88 -7.63 4.36
CA SER A 75 5.12 -8.08 5.73
C SER A 75 5.85 -9.42 5.74
N ASN A 76 6.71 -9.61 6.74
CA ASN A 76 7.36 -10.88 7.07
C ASN A 76 6.53 -11.73 8.05
N GLU A 77 5.43 -11.20 8.56
CA GLU A 77 4.45 -11.92 9.39
C GLU A 77 3.26 -12.32 8.50
N SER A 78 2.25 -11.46 8.40
CA SER A 78 1.02 -11.68 7.62
C SER A 78 0.50 -10.37 7.03
N VAL A 79 -0.31 -10.51 5.99
CA VAL A 79 -0.99 -9.39 5.33
C VAL A 79 -2.49 -9.65 5.33
N ARG A 80 -3.27 -8.65 5.74
CA ARG A 80 -4.73 -8.60 5.59
C ARG A 80 -5.06 -7.57 4.51
N LEU A 81 -5.78 -8.02 3.49
CA LEU A 81 -6.12 -7.22 2.31
C LEU A 81 -7.61 -6.86 2.33
N TRP A 82 -7.91 -5.59 2.07
CA TRP A 82 -9.24 -5.13 1.71
C TRP A 82 -9.14 -4.32 0.42
N LEU A 83 -9.80 -4.81 -0.64
CA LEU A 83 -9.71 -4.25 -1.99
C LEU A 83 -11.14 -4.15 -2.53
N VAL A 84 -11.65 -2.93 -2.72
CA VAL A 84 -13.01 -2.67 -3.24
C VAL A 84 -12.97 -1.56 -4.28
#